data_AF-A0A3B8PAE0-F1
#
_entry.id   AF-A0A3B8PAE0-F1
#
_cell.length_a   1.000
_cell.length_b   1.000
_cell.length_c   1.000
_cell.angle_alpha   90.00
_cell.angle_beta   90.00
_cell.angle_gamma   90.00
#
_symmetry.space_group_name_H-M   'P 1'
#
loop_
_entity.id
_entity.type
_entity.pdbx_description
1 polymer ?
#
loop_
_entity_poly.entity_id
_entity_poly.type
_entity_poly.pdbx_seq_one_letter_code
_entity_poly.pdbx_strand_id
1 'polypeptide(L)'
;MALRRALGRRNSVQSRAAARVAPADVEPPKPAIESLVITGPINRYMFLQGRDWAIDMVASLREAPLDLVIDRLIGAATGRPGSYAAGIESVIVELKNADATDQHDDENLTRQAGRKE
;
A
#
# COMPACT_ATOMS: atom_id res chain seq x y z
N MET A 1 25.95 12.61 -64.97
CA MET A 1 25.68 12.15 -63.59
C MET A 1 24.21 11.80 -63.47
N ALA A 2 23.86 10.54 -63.23
CA ALA A 2 22.48 10.05 -63.19
C ALA A 2 22.11 9.60 -61.78
N LEU A 3 21.18 10.30 -61.13
CA LEU A 3 20.64 9.94 -59.81
C LEU A 3 19.33 9.16 -60.02
N ARG A 4 19.38 7.85 -59.73
CA ARG A 4 18.25 6.93 -59.77
C ARG A 4 17.82 6.54 -58.35
N ARG A 5 16.52 6.74 -58.06
CA ARG A 5 15.63 5.97 -57.15
C ARG A 5 16.00 6.05 -55.65
N ALA A 6 15.11 5.94 -54.67
CA ALA A 6 13.80 5.31 -54.60
C ALA A 6 12.94 5.93 -53.48
N LEU A 7 11.61 5.85 -53.65
CA LEU A 7 10.58 6.26 -52.70
C LEU A 7 10.60 5.36 -51.44
N GLY A 8 11.02 5.90 -50.31
CA GLY A 8 10.96 5.24 -49.01
C GLY A 8 9.61 5.44 -48.33
N ARG A 9 8.58 4.68 -48.73
CA ARG A 9 7.35 4.50 -47.95
C ARG A 9 7.65 3.62 -46.74
N ARG A 10 7.96 4.22 -45.59
CA ARG A 10 8.08 3.50 -44.30
C ARG A 10 6.79 3.61 -43.49
N ASN A 11 5.73 3.00 -44.03
CA ASN A 11 4.61 2.54 -43.21
C ASN A 11 4.77 1.03 -43.03
N SER A 12 5.46 0.61 -41.97
CA SER A 12 5.38 -0.76 -41.46
C SER A 12 4.96 -0.71 -39.99
N VAL A 13 3.68 -0.41 -39.78
CA VAL A 13 2.99 -0.66 -38.52
C VAL A 13 2.67 -2.16 -38.49
N GLN A 14 3.61 -2.99 -38.08
CA GLN A 14 3.34 -4.36 -37.66
C GLN A 14 4.36 -4.78 -36.61
N SER A 15 3.92 -4.78 -35.36
CA SER A 15 4.06 -5.92 -34.46
C SER A 15 3.15 -5.71 -33.25
N ARG A 16 1.90 -6.15 -33.40
CA ARG A 16 1.08 -6.64 -32.28
C ARG A 16 1.80 -7.89 -31.75
N ALA A 17 2.77 -7.70 -30.87
CA ALA A 17 3.23 -8.76 -30.00
C ALA A 17 2.22 -8.84 -28.86
N ALA A 18 1.27 -9.76 -28.99
CA ALA A 18 0.47 -10.23 -27.88
C ALA A 18 1.42 -10.83 -26.84
N ALA A 19 1.87 -9.99 -25.91
CA ALA A 19 2.46 -10.47 -24.67
C ALA A 19 1.35 -11.21 -23.92
N ARG A 20 1.41 -12.55 -23.97
CA ARG A 20 0.67 -13.45 -23.10
C ARG A 20 0.71 -12.88 -21.68
N VAL A 21 -0.43 -12.42 -21.19
CA VAL A 21 -0.66 -12.23 -19.76
C VAL A 21 -0.59 -13.63 -19.17
N ALA A 22 0.50 -13.92 -18.46
CA ALA A 22 0.59 -15.13 -17.65
C ALA A 22 -0.55 -15.07 -16.60
N PRO A 23 -1.22 -16.19 -16.32
CA PRO A 23 -2.23 -16.22 -15.26
C PRO A 23 -1.56 -15.82 -13.95
N ALA A 24 -2.16 -14.85 -13.26
CA ALA A 24 -1.80 -14.49 -11.90
C ALA A 24 -1.96 -15.75 -11.04
N ASP A 25 -0.85 -16.35 -10.65
CA ASP A 25 -0.84 -17.25 -9.51
C ASP A 25 -1.29 -16.42 -8.31
N VAL A 26 -2.47 -16.76 -7.81
CA VAL A 26 -2.98 -16.27 -6.54
C VAL A 26 -2.11 -16.93 -5.47
N GLU A 27 -0.96 -16.33 -5.19
CA GLU A 27 -0.17 -16.71 -4.03
C GLU A 27 -1.02 -16.40 -2.79
N PRO A 28 -1.23 -17.37 -1.88
CA PRO A 28 -1.93 -17.10 -0.63
C PRO A 28 -1.22 -15.94 0.09
N PRO A 29 -1.92 -15.04 0.79
CA PRO A 29 -1.29 -13.95 1.50
C PRO A 29 -0.34 -14.55 2.53
N LYS A 30 0.97 -14.56 2.25
CA LYS A 30 1.98 -15.12 3.13
C LYS A 30 1.96 -14.27 4.41
N PRO A 31 1.50 -14.81 5.55
CA PRO A 31 1.64 -14.13 6.82
C PRO A 31 3.03 -14.46 7.30
N ALA A 32 3.99 -13.59 6.99
CA ALA A 32 5.28 -13.64 7.65
C ALA A 32 5.74 -12.20 7.77
N ILE A 33 5.34 -11.58 8.88
CA ILE A 33 6.09 -10.51 9.52
C ILE A 33 7.45 -11.13 9.90
N GLU A 34 8.29 -11.44 8.91
CA GLU A 34 9.71 -11.55 9.19
C GLU A 34 10.08 -10.18 9.72
N SER A 35 10.58 -10.13 10.96
CA SER A 35 10.97 -8.89 11.60
C SER A 35 12.01 -8.23 10.72
N LEU A 36 11.57 -7.31 9.86
CA LEU A 36 12.44 -6.68 8.90
C LEU A 36 13.39 -5.82 9.71
N VAL A 37 14.62 -6.29 9.86
CA VAL A 37 15.59 -5.62 10.71
C VAL A 37 16.01 -4.36 9.98
N ILE A 38 15.44 -3.22 10.38
CA ILE A 38 15.74 -1.90 9.84
C ILE A 38 17.14 -1.49 10.30
N THR A 39 18.15 -2.14 9.74
CA THR A 39 19.56 -1.95 10.08
C THR A 39 20.21 -1.01 9.09
N GLY A 40 20.98 -0.06 9.62
CA GLY A 40 21.72 0.92 8.83
C GLY A 40 20.91 2.17 8.45
N PRO A 41 21.63 3.25 8.05
CA PRO A 41 21.04 4.57 7.85
C PRO A 41 20.02 4.62 6.69
N ILE A 42 20.26 3.89 5.61
CA ILE A 42 19.38 3.89 4.42
C ILE A 42 18.03 3.24 4.75
N ASN A 43 18.04 2.08 5.41
CA ASN A 43 16.81 1.40 5.79
C ASN A 43 15.98 2.22 6.77
N ARG A 44 16.64 2.87 7.74
CA ARG A 44 15.97 3.78 8.68
C ARG A 44 15.32 4.96 7.95
N TYR A 45 16.02 5.55 6.99
CA TYR A 45 15.47 6.63 6.18
C TYR A 45 14.25 6.17 5.37
N MET A 46 14.34 5.03 4.69
CA MET A 46 13.22 4.45 3.93
C MET A 46 12.01 4.16 4.81
N PHE A 47 12.22 3.64 6.02
CA PHE A 47 11.16 3.43 7.00
C PHE A 47 10.46 4.73 7.38
N LEU A 48 11.24 5.77 7.73
CA LEU A 48 10.67 7.07 8.09
C LEU A 48 9.90 7.68 6.93
N GLN A 49 10.40 7.58 5.69
CA GLN A 49 9.66 8.04 4.51
C GLN A 49 8.34 7.29 4.31
N GLY A 50 8.34 5.96 4.45
CA GLY A 50 7.12 5.16 4.33
C GLY A 50 6.08 5.53 5.39
N ARG A 51 6.54 5.77 6.62
CA ARG A 51 5.69 6.19 7.74
C ARG A 51 5.13 7.60 7.53
N ASP A 52 5.97 8.56 7.15
CA ASP A 52 5.57 9.96 6.90
C ASP A 52 4.50 10.04 5.80
N TRP A 53 4.75 9.35 4.68
CA TRP A 53 3.77 9.24 3.60
C TRP A 53 2.44 8.62 4.04
N ALA A 54 2.49 7.57 4.86
CA ALA A 54 1.28 6.92 5.38
C ALA A 54 0.47 7.87 6.29
N ILE A 55 1.14 8.64 7.14
CA ILE A 55 0.49 9.65 8.00
C ILE A 55 -0.21 10.71 7.15
N ASP A 56 0.45 11.23 6.12
CA ASP A 56 -0.14 12.20 5.19
C ASP A 56 -1.37 11.63 4.47
N MET A 57 -1.32 10.35 4.08
CA MET A 57 -2.45 9.66 3.47
C MET A 57 -3.64 9.54 4.42
N VAL A 58 -3.40 9.14 5.67
CA VAL A 58 -4.44 9.05 6.71
C VAL A 58 -5.05 10.43 6.96
N ALA A 59 -4.23 11.47 7.10
CA ALA A 59 -4.71 12.84 7.28
C ALA A 59 -5.58 13.32 6.11
N SER A 60 -5.20 12.95 4.88
CA SER A 60 -5.96 13.25 3.65
C SER A 60 -7.29 12.51 3.56
N LEU A 61 -7.42 11.37 4.24
CA LEU A 61 -8.58 10.48 4.20
C LEU A 61 -9.34 10.42 5.53
N ARG A 62 -9.18 11.42 6.41
CA ARG A 62 -9.80 11.44 7.75
C ARG A 62 -11.33 11.29 7.78
N GLU A 63 -12.01 11.59 6.68
CA GLU A 63 -13.47 11.50 6.54
C GLU A 63 -13.91 10.15 5.93
N ALA A 64 -12.96 9.31 5.51
CA ALA A 64 -13.23 8.00 4.95
C ALA A 64 -13.32 6.93 6.04
N PRO A 65 -14.06 5.82 5.80
CA PRO A 65 -14.09 4.68 6.71
C PRO A 65 -12.69 4.09 6.92
N LEU A 66 -12.40 3.68 8.16
CA LEU A 66 -11.09 3.17 8.56
C LEU A 66 -10.64 1.97 7.72
N ASP A 67 -11.54 1.01 7.47
CA ASP A 67 -11.24 -0.19 6.67
C ASP A 67 -10.72 0.17 5.27
N LEU A 68 -11.32 1.18 4.63
CA LEU A 68 -10.91 1.65 3.31
C LEU A 68 -9.51 2.29 3.35
N VAL A 69 -9.21 3.02 4.43
CA VAL A 69 -7.88 3.61 4.63
C VAL A 69 -6.83 2.52 4.81
N ILE A 70 -7.13 1.50 5.63
CA ILE A 70 -6.25 0.35 5.85
C ILE A 70 -5.98 -0.40 4.54
N ASP A 71 -7.02 -0.74 3.79
CA ASP A 71 -6.89 -1.44 2.50
C ASP A 71 -6.03 -0.66 1.51
N ARG A 72 -6.17 0.67 1.49
CA ARG A 72 -5.37 1.53 0.62
C ARG A 72 -3.91 1.60 1.04
N LEU A 73 -3.62 1.60 2.33
CA LEU A 73 -2.26 1.53 2.85
C LEU A 73 -1.61 0.17 2.53
N ILE A 74 -2.34 -0.94 2.67
CA ILE A 74 -1.87 -2.28 2.29
C ILE A 74 -1.54 -2.33 0.79
N GLY A 75 -2.46 -1.81 -0.05
CA GLY A 75 -2.24 -1.71 -1.49
C GLY A 75 -1.02 -0.86 -1.85
N ALA A 76 -0.76 0.21 -1.10
CA ALA A 76 0.39 1.08 -1.34
C ALA A 76 1.74 0.50 -0.88
N ALA A 77 1.72 -0.39 0.12
CA ALA A 77 2.90 -1.13 0.59
C ALA A 77 3.31 -2.25 -0.37
N THR A 78 2.36 -2.75 -1.18
CA THR A 78 2.60 -3.84 -2.13
C THR A 78 3.65 -3.44 -3.18
N GLY A 79 4.68 -4.27 -3.34
CA GLY A 79 5.77 -4.03 -4.31
C GLY A 79 6.77 -2.92 -3.91
N ARG A 80 6.68 -2.39 -2.68
CA ARG A 80 7.65 -1.43 -2.16
C ARG A 80 8.86 -2.13 -1.50
N PRO A 81 10.00 -1.44 -1.36
CA PRO A 81 11.11 -1.95 -0.55
C PRO A 81 10.64 -2.25 0.88
N GLY A 82 11.11 -3.37 1.45
CA GLY A 82 10.61 -3.85 2.74
C GLY A 82 10.72 -2.83 3.88
N SER A 83 11.80 -2.05 3.95
CA SER A 83 11.94 -0.98 4.96
C SER A 83 10.87 0.11 4.82
N TYR A 84 10.49 0.46 3.59
CA TYR A 84 9.44 1.45 3.32
C TYR A 84 8.05 0.89 3.62
N ALA A 85 7.79 -0.35 3.18
CA ALA A 85 6.56 -1.07 3.50
C ALA A 85 6.36 -1.21 5.02
N ALA A 86 7.41 -1.56 5.77
CA ALA A 86 7.38 -1.62 7.23
C ALA A 86 7.02 -0.26 7.88
N GLY A 87 7.43 0.85 7.25
CA GLY A 87 7.02 2.20 7.67
C GLY A 87 5.51 2.40 7.56
N ILE A 88 4.92 2.00 6.43
CA ILE A 88 3.47 2.03 6.20
C ILE A 88 2.74 1.09 7.17
N GLU A 89 3.23 -0.14 7.33
CA GLU A 89 2.66 -1.15 8.23
C GLU A 89 2.64 -0.67 9.69
N SER A 90 3.65 0.09 10.12
CA SER A 90 3.67 0.66 11.47
C SER A 90 2.46 1.55 11.75
N VAL A 91 2.00 2.32 10.75
CA VAL A 91 0.82 3.17 10.85
C VAL A 91 -0.46 2.34 10.83
N ILE A 92 -0.52 1.28 10.02
CA ILE A 92 -1.67 0.36 10.01
C ILE A 92 -1.88 -0.28 11.39
N VAL A 93 -0.80 -0.69 12.05
CA VAL A 93 -0.87 -1.25 13.42
C VAL A 93 -1.39 -0.21 14.41
N GLU A 94 -0.89 1.03 14.35
CA GLU A 94 -1.35 2.12 15.22
C GLU A 94 -2.84 2.42 15.02
N LEU A 95 -3.31 2.46 13.77
CA LEU A 95 -4.72 2.67 13.43
C LEU A 95 -5.62 1.56 14.00
N LYS A 96 -5.22 0.30 13.86
CA LYS A 96 -5.99 -0.84 14.39
C LYS A 96 -6.06 -0.82 15.92
N ASN A 97 -4.98 -0.41 16.59
CA ASN A 97 -4.94 -0.32 18.04
C ASN A 97 -5.80 0.85 18.56
N ALA A 98 -5.84 1.97 17.83
CA ALA A 98 -6.70 3.10 18.17
C ALA A 98 -8.19 2.71 18.10
N ASP A 99 -8.60 2.04 17.02
CA ASP A 99 -9.98 1.57 16.85
C ASP A 99 -10.42 0.57 17.94
N ALA A 100 -9.55 -0.36 18.31
CA ALA A 100 -9.81 -1.30 19.41
C ALA A 100 -9.96 -0.57 20.77
N THR A 101 -9.28 0.55 20.97
CA THR A 101 -9.39 1.34 22.21
C THR A 101 -10.73 2.07 22.27
N ASP A 102 -11.16 2.69 21.17
CA ASP A 102 -12.46 3.38 21.10
C ASP A 102 -13.64 2.42 21.35
N GLN A 103 -13.59 1.19 20.83
CA GLN A 103 -14.61 0.17 21.08
C GLN A 103 -14.70 -0.23 22.56
N HIS A 104 -13.56 -0.34 23.26
CA HIS A 104 -13.53 -0.71 24.67
C HIS A 104 -14.10 0.39 25.59
N ASP A 105 -13.98 1.65 25.20
CA ASP A 105 -14.53 2.77 25.97
C ASP A 105 -16.07 2.85 25.80
N ASP A 106 -16.59 2.62 24.59
CA ASP A 106 -18.04 2.60 24.33
C ASP A 106 -18.77 1.45 25.04
N GLU A 107 -18.15 0.27 25.12
CA GLU A 107 -18.71 -0.87 25.88
C GLU A 107 -18.77 -0.61 27.39
N ASN A 108 -17.83 0.15 27.94
CA ASN A 108 -17.82 0.48 29.37
C ASN A 108 -18.91 1.50 29.71
N LEU A 109 -19.17 2.49 28.85
CA LEU A 109 -20.22 3.49 29.05
C LEU A 109 -21.63 2.89 28.99
N THR A 110 -21.87 1.98 28.04
CA THR A 110 -23.17 1.31 27.89
C THR A 110 -23.51 0.41 29.09
N ARG A 111 -22.52 -0.25 29.69
CA ARG A 111 -22.71 -1.05 30.93
C ARG A 111 -23.06 -0.21 32.15
N GLN A 112 -22.57 1.03 32.23
CA GLN A 112 -22.88 1.93 33.34
C GLN A 112 -24.26 2.57 33.21
N ALA A 113 -24.74 2.83 31.99
CA ALA A 113 -26.05 3.44 31.74
C ALA A 113 -27.23 2.49 32.03
N GLY A 114 -27.03 1.17 31.97
CA GLY A 114 -28.06 0.15 32.23
C GLY A 114 -28.35 -0.13 33.71
N ARG A 115 -27.62 0.48 34.65
CA ARG A 115 -27.79 0.28 36.10
C ARG A 115 -28.50 1.49 36.73
N LYS A 116 -29.78 1.64 36.44
CA LYS A 116 -30.69 2.46 37.27
C LYS A 116 -31.82 1.56 37.74
N GLU A 117 -31.81 1.32 39.05
CA GLU A 117 -32.88 0.70 39.83
C GLU A 117 -34.16 1.55 39.79
#